data_AF-A0A352MWJ3-F1
#
_entry.id   AF-A0A352MWJ3-F1
#
_cell.length_a   1.000
_cell.length_b   1.000
_cell.length_c   1.000
_cell.angle_alpha   90.00
_cell.angle_beta   90.00
_cell.angle_gamma   90.00
#
_symmetry.space_group_name_H-M   'P 1'
#
loop_
_entity.id
_entity.type
_entity.pdbx_description
1 polymer ?
#
loop_
_entity_poly.entity_id
_entity_poly.type
_entity_poly.pdbx_seq_one_letter_code
_entity_poly.pdbx_strand_id
1 'polypeptide(L)'
;MSYNILEDSESNLLEGLAFIQTHYPYYIKNKLEDPYSNIKYSIQMIQKSLNGIINIEEIYKMIIFDILIGNSDRHHSNFAIISKGIVYKTPENKFDIYFNYKMGPLYDNGSSLCAYEDNNDIEIFFKDKMKFEALVNTKSKSAIGWENERPIRHFELLKKLKENAYDLTISYIEKIKENINEQSINTLLNEFDIDIINEDMKRLLKMYILERRKRMLEIYNLKDEV
;
A
#
# COMPACT_ATOMS: atom_id res chain seq x y z
N MET A 1 -17.42 -3.47 5.75
CA MET A 1 -16.78 -2.30 6.40
C MET A 1 -16.31 -2.72 7.79
N SER A 2 -15.11 -2.26 8.15
CA SER A 2 -14.21 -2.75 9.20
C SER A 2 -14.52 -2.17 10.58
N TYR A 3 -15.70 -2.50 11.13
CA TYR A 3 -16.17 -1.93 12.41
C TYR A 3 -15.34 -2.30 13.65
N ASN A 4 -14.34 -3.20 13.54
CA ASN A 4 -13.50 -3.66 14.65
C ASN A 4 -12.05 -3.15 14.60
N ILE A 5 -11.74 -2.11 13.82
CA ILE A 5 -10.38 -1.53 13.78
C ILE A 5 -10.10 -0.65 15.02
N LEU A 6 -11.15 -0.10 15.64
CA LEU A 6 -11.01 0.83 16.76
C LEU A 6 -11.02 0.06 18.08
N GLU A 7 -9.98 0.28 18.88
CA GLU A 7 -9.79 -0.35 20.19
C GLU A 7 -10.61 0.34 21.29
N ASP A 8 -11.00 1.61 21.08
CA ASP A 8 -11.76 2.41 22.03
C ASP A 8 -12.83 3.27 21.33
N SER A 9 -13.88 3.63 22.09
CA SER A 9 -15.00 4.45 21.61
C SER A 9 -14.68 5.94 21.45
N GLU A 10 -13.49 6.37 21.88
CA GLU A 10 -13.05 7.78 21.82
C GLU A 10 -12.25 8.08 20.55
N SER A 11 -11.87 7.03 19.83
CA SER A 11 -11.15 7.10 18.57
C SER A 11 -12.12 7.10 17.38
N ASN A 12 -11.75 7.80 16.33
CA ASN A 12 -12.48 7.83 15.07
C ASN A 12 -11.60 7.30 13.94
N LEU A 13 -12.19 6.52 13.04
CA LEU A 13 -11.54 6.07 11.81
C LEU A 13 -11.98 6.98 10.66
N LEU A 14 -11.04 7.75 10.11
CA LEU A 14 -11.29 8.68 9.00
C LEU A 14 -10.62 8.14 7.75
N GLU A 15 -11.39 7.70 6.77
CA GLU A 15 -10.85 7.28 5.47
C GLU A 15 -10.07 8.41 4.79
N GLY A 16 -9.05 8.05 4.00
CA GLY A 16 -8.26 9.01 3.21
C GLY A 16 -9.11 9.96 2.37
N LEU A 17 -10.27 9.50 1.92
CA LEU A 17 -11.26 10.28 1.21
C LEU A 17 -11.67 11.57 1.95
N ALA A 18 -11.88 11.51 3.27
CA ALA A 18 -12.31 12.66 4.05
C ALA A 18 -11.29 13.81 3.98
N PHE A 19 -10.00 13.46 4.02
CA PHE A 19 -8.91 14.42 3.91
C PHE A 19 -8.78 14.96 2.49
N ILE A 20 -8.89 14.09 1.49
CA ILE A 20 -8.82 14.49 0.08
C ILE A 20 -9.94 15.47 -0.26
N GLN A 21 -11.19 15.17 0.10
CA GLN A 21 -12.32 16.06 -0.21
C GLN A 21 -12.25 17.40 0.54
N THR A 22 -11.56 17.46 1.68
CA THR A 22 -11.31 18.71 2.40
C THR A 22 -10.40 19.65 1.60
N HIS A 23 -9.36 19.10 0.95
CA HIS A 23 -8.42 19.89 0.13
C HIS A 23 -8.84 20.02 -1.34
N TYR A 24 -9.63 19.08 -1.85
CA TYR A 24 -10.07 18.95 -3.23
C TYR A 24 -11.60 18.75 -3.28
N PRO A 25 -12.40 19.82 -3.10
CA PRO A 25 -13.85 19.69 -2.93
C PRO A 25 -14.60 19.16 -4.15
N TYR A 26 -13.98 19.21 -5.34
CA TYR A 26 -14.57 18.74 -6.60
C TYR A 26 -14.10 17.31 -6.95
N TYR A 27 -13.39 16.63 -6.06
CA TYR A 27 -12.86 15.30 -6.27
C TYR A 27 -13.96 14.27 -6.58
N ILE A 28 -13.88 13.66 -7.76
CA ILE A 28 -14.82 12.64 -8.24
C ILE A 28 -14.26 11.25 -7.93
N LYS A 29 -14.80 10.62 -6.87
CA LYS A 29 -14.38 9.31 -6.34
C LYS A 29 -14.19 8.25 -7.42
N ASN A 30 -15.18 8.04 -8.28
CA ASN A 30 -15.14 6.98 -9.30
C ASN A 30 -14.13 7.24 -10.43
N LYS A 31 -13.73 8.49 -10.64
CA LYS A 31 -12.72 8.86 -11.65
C LYS A 31 -11.33 8.98 -11.03
N LEU A 32 -11.25 9.10 -9.70
CA LEU A 32 -10.04 9.33 -8.93
C LEU A 32 -9.26 10.55 -9.46
N GLU A 33 -9.99 11.65 -9.62
CA GLU A 33 -9.46 12.95 -10.08
C GLU A 33 -10.31 14.10 -9.55
N ASP A 34 -9.71 15.27 -9.39
CA ASP A 34 -10.39 16.53 -9.16
C ASP A 34 -10.31 17.38 -10.45
N PRO A 35 -11.43 17.50 -11.20
CA PRO A 35 -11.42 18.17 -12.51
C PRO A 35 -11.25 19.69 -12.41
N TYR A 36 -11.56 20.29 -11.26
CA TYR A 36 -11.39 21.72 -11.04
C TYR A 36 -9.91 22.12 -10.99
N SER A 37 -9.12 21.36 -10.22
CA SER A 37 -7.67 21.54 -10.13
C SER A 37 -6.89 20.80 -11.22
N ASN A 38 -7.56 19.96 -12.03
CA ASN A 38 -6.95 19.10 -13.03
C ASN A 38 -5.84 18.19 -12.45
N ILE A 39 -6.11 17.64 -11.26
CA ILE A 39 -5.18 16.76 -10.54
C ILE A 39 -5.80 15.36 -10.41
N LYS A 40 -5.01 14.34 -10.76
CA LYS A 40 -5.38 12.93 -10.54
C LYS A 40 -4.93 12.43 -9.17
N TYR A 41 -5.61 11.40 -8.69
CA TYR A 41 -5.27 10.71 -7.45
C TYR A 41 -3.85 10.15 -7.51
N SER A 42 -3.01 10.66 -6.61
CA SER A 42 -1.58 10.45 -6.63
C SER A 42 -0.99 10.60 -5.23
N ILE A 43 0.27 10.21 -5.09
CA ILE A 43 1.04 10.46 -3.88
C ILE A 43 0.91 11.93 -3.49
N GLN A 44 1.20 12.85 -4.40
CA GLN A 44 1.21 14.30 -4.18
C GLN A 44 -0.14 14.83 -3.69
N MET A 45 -1.26 14.33 -4.24
CA MET A 45 -2.59 14.65 -3.74
C MET A 45 -2.78 14.19 -2.29
N ILE A 46 -2.33 12.98 -1.95
CA ILE A 46 -2.39 12.45 -0.59
C ILE A 46 -1.48 13.26 0.36
N GLN A 47 -0.23 13.56 -0.03
CA GLN A 47 0.70 14.34 0.83
C GLN A 47 0.12 15.71 1.14
N LYS A 48 -0.44 16.39 0.13
CA LYS A 48 -1.05 17.71 0.33
C LYS A 48 -2.27 17.63 1.25
N SER A 49 -3.07 16.59 1.11
CA SER A 49 -4.29 16.39 1.91
C SER A 49 -4.02 16.00 3.36
N LEU A 50 -2.85 15.42 3.64
CA LEU A 50 -2.44 14.95 4.97
C LEU A 50 -1.30 15.76 5.59
N ASN A 51 -0.93 16.89 4.96
CA ASN A 51 0.17 17.71 5.42
C ASN A 51 -0.10 18.24 6.84
N GLY A 52 0.83 18.01 7.76
CA GLY A 52 0.68 18.38 9.17
C GLY A 52 -0.23 17.45 10.00
N ILE A 53 -0.80 16.40 9.39
CA ILE A 53 -1.65 15.41 10.08
C ILE A 53 -0.87 14.12 10.35
N ILE A 54 -0.19 13.59 9.33
CA ILE A 54 0.59 12.35 9.39
C ILE A 54 1.97 12.55 8.78
N ASN A 55 3.00 11.89 9.32
CA ASN A 55 4.31 11.85 8.67
C ASN A 55 4.20 11.13 7.32
N ILE A 56 4.73 11.75 6.28
CA ILE A 56 4.69 11.21 4.92
C ILE A 56 5.33 9.83 4.77
N GLU A 57 6.29 9.49 5.64
CA GLU A 57 6.90 8.16 5.72
C GLU A 57 5.86 7.04 5.87
N GLU A 58 4.76 7.26 6.59
CA GLU A 58 3.68 6.26 6.75
C GLU A 58 2.95 5.99 5.42
N ILE A 59 2.81 7.01 4.57
CA ILE A 59 2.24 6.86 3.22
C ILE A 59 3.21 6.12 2.31
N TYR A 60 4.50 6.45 2.37
CA TYR A 60 5.51 5.73 1.59
C TYR A 60 5.61 4.26 1.99
N LYS A 61 5.56 3.97 3.29
CA LYS A 61 5.52 2.60 3.83
C LYS A 61 4.34 1.81 3.28
N MET A 62 3.14 2.40 3.27
CA MET A 62 1.95 1.78 2.67
C MET A 62 2.16 1.48 1.18
N ILE A 63 2.68 2.44 0.42
CA ILE A 63 2.88 2.28 -1.03
C ILE A 63 3.95 1.22 -1.33
N ILE A 64 5.05 1.20 -0.57
CA ILE A 64 6.10 0.19 -0.71
C ILE A 64 5.55 -1.21 -0.40
N PHE A 65 4.70 -1.33 0.63
CA PHE A 65 4.01 -2.57 0.94
C PHE A 65 3.05 -2.99 -0.19
N ASP A 66 2.25 -2.06 -0.72
CA ASP A 66 1.36 -2.31 -1.86
C ASP A 66 2.14 -2.74 -3.11
N ILE A 67 3.33 -2.18 -3.33
CA ILE A 67 4.25 -2.60 -4.39
C ILE A 67 4.79 -4.00 -4.12
N LEU A 68 5.07 -4.41 -2.88
CA LEU A 68 5.52 -5.78 -2.61
C LEU A 68 4.43 -6.81 -2.93
N ILE A 69 3.19 -6.57 -2.49
CA ILE A 69 2.08 -7.51 -2.69
C ILE A 69 1.35 -7.35 -4.04
N GLY A 70 1.70 -6.29 -4.78
CA GLY A 70 1.08 -5.88 -6.02
C GLY A 70 -0.40 -5.50 -5.89
N ASN A 71 -0.73 -4.71 -4.87
CA ASN A 71 -2.08 -4.19 -4.68
C ASN A 71 -2.45 -3.23 -5.82
N SER A 72 -3.51 -3.56 -6.53
CA SER A 72 -3.98 -2.79 -7.69
C SER A 72 -5.05 -1.75 -7.39
N ASP A 73 -5.57 -1.74 -6.16
CA ASP A 73 -6.79 -1.00 -5.80
C ASP A 73 -6.68 -0.22 -4.48
N ARG A 74 -5.48 0.27 -4.13
CA ARG A 74 -5.34 1.23 -3.02
C ARG A 74 -5.92 2.61 -3.36
N HIS A 75 -7.23 2.73 -3.37
CA HIS A 75 -7.91 4.03 -3.49
C HIS A 75 -8.15 4.69 -2.13
N HIS A 76 -8.67 5.91 -2.14
CA HIS A 76 -8.85 6.79 -0.99
C HIS A 76 -9.64 6.22 0.20
N SER A 77 -10.42 5.16 -0.01
CA SER A 77 -11.23 4.53 1.05
C SER A 77 -10.59 3.24 1.58
N ASN A 78 -9.52 2.77 0.95
CA ASN A 78 -8.79 1.56 1.34
C ASN A 78 -7.63 1.89 2.29
N PHE A 79 -7.58 3.10 2.83
CA PHE A 79 -6.75 3.44 3.97
C PHE A 79 -7.45 4.49 4.81
N ALA A 80 -7.08 4.55 6.09
CA ALA A 80 -7.67 5.48 7.02
C ALA A 80 -6.64 6.00 8.02
N ILE A 81 -6.96 7.15 8.61
CA ILE A 81 -6.27 7.75 9.74
C ILE A 81 -7.13 7.55 10.98
N ILE A 82 -6.53 7.06 12.06
CA ILE A 82 -7.16 7.02 13.36
C ILE A 82 -6.90 8.36 14.05
N SER A 83 -7.97 9.03 14.47
CA SER A 83 -7.92 10.28 15.23
C SER A 83 -8.42 10.03 16.65
N LYS A 84 -7.67 10.47 17.66
CA LYS A 84 -8.06 10.42 19.07
C LYS A 84 -8.02 11.81 19.69
N GLY A 85 -9.17 12.29 20.15
CA GLY A 85 -9.28 13.56 20.86
C GLY A 85 -8.84 13.40 22.31
N ILE A 86 -7.94 14.27 22.76
CA ILE A 86 -7.43 14.33 24.13
C ILE A 86 -7.79 15.70 24.69
N VAL A 87 -8.64 15.70 25.72
CA VAL A 87 -8.97 16.92 26.47
C VAL A 87 -7.85 17.19 27.46
N TYR A 88 -7.28 18.38 27.45
CA TYR A 88 -6.25 18.81 28.39
C TYR A 88 -6.55 20.19 28.96
N LYS A 89 -5.93 20.50 30.10
CA LYS A 89 -6.08 21.79 30.76
C LYS A 89 -4.90 22.69 30.40
N THR A 90 -5.17 23.88 29.89
CA THR A 90 -4.15 24.87 29.51
C THR A 90 -3.57 25.54 30.77
N PRO A 91 -2.38 26.19 30.66
CA PRO A 91 -1.79 26.96 31.76
C PRO A 91 -2.71 28.05 32.32
N GLU A 92 -3.62 28.58 31.50
CA GLU A 92 -4.62 29.60 31.88
C GLU A 92 -5.88 29.01 32.52
N ASN A 93 -5.83 27.76 32.98
CA ASN A 93 -6.95 27.03 33.57
C ASN A 93 -8.16 26.83 32.62
N LYS A 94 -7.97 26.84 31.30
CA LYS A 94 -9.02 26.51 30.31
C LYS A 94 -8.93 25.05 29.89
N PHE A 95 -10.00 24.49 29.34
CA PHE A 95 -9.96 23.19 28.66
C PHE A 95 -9.75 23.39 27.16
N ASP A 96 -8.88 22.58 26.57
CA ASP A 96 -8.63 22.54 25.13
C ASP A 96 -8.55 21.08 24.65
N ILE A 97 -8.68 20.86 23.34
CA ILE A 97 -8.70 19.54 22.73
C ILE A 97 -7.56 19.42 21.73
N TYR A 98 -6.69 18.45 21.96
CA TYR A 98 -5.65 18.06 21.00
C TYR A 98 -6.06 16.76 20.31
N PHE A 99 -5.88 16.67 19.00
CA PHE A 99 -6.10 15.43 18.26
C PHE A 99 -4.77 14.77 17.95
N ASN A 100 -4.60 13.55 18.45
CA ASN A 100 -3.52 12.67 18.02
C ASN A 100 -3.97 11.89 16.78
N TYR A 101 -3.14 11.86 15.74
CA TYR A 101 -3.40 11.17 14.49
C TYR A 101 -2.37 10.07 14.26
N LYS A 102 -2.83 8.87 13.88
CA LYS A 102 -1.97 7.76 13.47
C LYS A 102 -2.52 7.09 12.22
N MET A 103 -1.65 6.51 11.40
CA MET A 103 -2.08 5.68 10.28
C MET A 103 -2.87 4.49 10.84
N GLY A 104 -4.05 4.22 10.28
CA GLY A 104 -4.81 3.03 10.60
C GLY A 104 -4.11 1.77 10.09
N PRO A 105 -4.46 0.58 10.59
CA PRO A 105 -3.99 -0.67 10.01
C PRO A 105 -4.40 -0.74 8.54
N LEU A 106 -3.58 -1.35 7.69
CA LEU A 106 -3.95 -1.59 6.30
C LEU A 106 -5.07 -2.62 6.25
N TYR A 107 -6.11 -2.33 5.48
CA TYR A 107 -7.23 -3.22 5.24
C TYR A 107 -7.55 -3.25 3.75
N ASP A 108 -8.49 -4.10 3.37
CA ASP A 108 -8.96 -4.26 1.98
C ASP A 108 -7.82 -4.47 0.98
N ASN A 109 -6.99 -5.48 1.25
CA ASN A 109 -5.88 -5.90 0.38
C ASN A 109 -6.30 -6.98 -0.63
N GLY A 110 -7.61 -7.23 -0.80
CA GLY A 110 -8.12 -8.33 -1.62
C GLY A 110 -7.71 -8.27 -3.09
N SER A 111 -7.40 -7.08 -3.60
CA SER A 111 -6.96 -6.83 -4.97
C SER A 111 -5.44 -7.00 -5.17
N SER A 112 -4.83 -7.94 -4.45
CA SER A 112 -3.37 -8.19 -4.38
C SER A 112 -3.06 -9.67 -4.56
N LEU A 113 -1.77 -10.06 -4.56
CA LEU A 113 -1.33 -11.46 -4.45
C LEU A 113 -2.02 -12.42 -5.44
N CYS A 114 -2.05 -12.06 -6.72
CA CYS A 114 -2.62 -12.91 -7.79
C CYS A 114 -4.11 -13.27 -7.61
N ALA A 115 -4.87 -12.50 -6.81
CA ALA A 115 -6.27 -12.81 -6.45
C ALA A 115 -7.25 -12.98 -7.63
N TYR A 116 -6.89 -12.50 -8.82
CA TYR A 116 -7.71 -12.61 -10.02
C TYR A 116 -7.31 -13.77 -10.94
N GLU A 117 -6.27 -14.52 -10.60
CA GLU A 117 -5.84 -15.67 -11.38
C GLU A 117 -6.67 -16.91 -11.02
N ASP A 118 -7.12 -17.64 -12.04
CA ASP A 118 -7.92 -18.86 -11.85
C ASP A 118 -7.02 -20.01 -11.36
N ASN A 119 -7.46 -20.69 -10.31
CA ASN A 119 -6.77 -21.84 -9.74
C ASN A 119 -6.54 -22.98 -10.74
N ASN A 120 -7.37 -23.09 -11.78
CA ASN A 120 -7.27 -24.16 -12.78
C ASN A 120 -6.14 -23.95 -13.80
N ASP A 121 -5.65 -22.71 -13.97
CA ASP A 121 -4.67 -22.35 -14.99
C ASP A 121 -3.30 -21.92 -14.42
N ILE A 122 -3.08 -22.08 -13.11
CA ILE A 122 -1.86 -21.62 -12.41
C ILE A 122 -0.59 -22.19 -13.05
N GLU A 123 -0.62 -23.44 -13.50
CA GLU A 123 0.55 -24.10 -14.08
C GLU A 123 1.20 -23.33 -15.23
N ILE A 124 0.41 -22.50 -15.93
CA ILE A 124 0.90 -21.74 -17.07
C ILE A 124 1.98 -20.73 -16.67
N PHE A 125 1.94 -20.21 -15.44
CA PHE A 125 2.93 -19.27 -14.94
C PHE A 125 4.29 -19.91 -14.69
N PHE A 126 4.35 -21.24 -14.50
CA PHE A 126 5.60 -21.97 -14.33
C PHE A 126 6.27 -22.33 -15.67
N LYS A 127 5.50 -22.33 -16.75
CA LYS A 127 5.95 -22.71 -18.10
C LYS A 127 6.21 -21.48 -18.98
N ASP A 128 5.39 -20.44 -18.83
CA ASP A 128 5.42 -19.23 -19.66
C ASP A 128 5.98 -18.04 -18.86
N LYS A 129 7.25 -17.72 -19.14
CA LYS A 129 7.95 -16.59 -18.54
C LYS A 129 7.30 -15.24 -18.87
N MET A 130 6.67 -15.09 -20.05
CA MET A 130 6.02 -13.83 -20.42
C MET A 130 4.73 -13.61 -19.64
N LYS A 131 3.97 -14.68 -19.37
CA LYS A 131 2.79 -14.59 -18.50
C LYS A 131 3.17 -14.28 -17.06
N PHE A 132 4.22 -14.92 -16.53
CA PHE A 132 4.72 -14.60 -15.21
C PHE A 132 5.26 -13.16 -15.11
N GLU A 133 6.01 -12.69 -16.13
CA GLU A 133 6.43 -11.28 -16.22
C GLU A 133 5.23 -10.33 -16.24
N ALA A 134 4.16 -10.70 -16.95
CA ALA A 134 2.97 -9.87 -17.01
C ALA A 134 2.29 -9.74 -15.65
N LEU A 135 2.20 -10.83 -14.90
CA LEU A 135 1.69 -10.86 -13.53
C LEU A 135 2.52 -9.99 -12.60
N VAL A 136 3.85 -10.18 -12.60
CA VAL A 136 4.79 -9.47 -11.72
C VAL A 136 4.89 -7.97 -12.04
N ASN A 137 4.77 -7.56 -13.30
CA ASN A 137 5.13 -6.20 -13.70
C ASN A 137 4.12 -5.54 -14.63
N THR A 138 3.88 -6.08 -15.84
CA THR A 138 3.20 -5.30 -16.88
C THR A 138 1.72 -5.04 -16.59
N LYS A 139 1.04 -5.97 -15.91
CA LYS A 139 -0.32 -5.82 -15.40
C LYS A 139 -0.38 -5.24 -13.99
N SER A 140 0.73 -5.29 -13.25
CA SER A 140 0.86 -4.78 -11.89
C SER A 140 0.94 -3.24 -11.86
N LYS A 141 -0.22 -2.61 -11.71
CA LYS A 141 -0.38 -1.14 -11.68
C LYS A 141 -0.91 -0.68 -10.35
N SER A 142 -0.42 0.46 -9.89
CA SER A 142 -0.89 1.13 -8.68
C SER A 142 -2.14 1.97 -8.97
N ALA A 143 -3.11 1.94 -8.05
CA ALA A 143 -4.21 2.89 -8.03
C ALA A 143 -3.73 4.32 -7.71
N ILE A 144 -2.72 4.44 -6.83
CA ILE A 144 -2.05 5.70 -6.48
C ILE A 144 -1.06 6.04 -7.60
N GLY A 145 -1.29 7.17 -8.29
CA GLY A 145 -0.40 7.69 -9.33
C GLY A 145 0.79 8.50 -8.80
N TRP A 146 1.57 9.04 -9.73
CA TRP A 146 2.59 10.06 -9.48
C TRP A 146 2.20 11.35 -10.20
N GLU A 147 1.93 12.42 -9.46
CA GLU A 147 1.38 13.67 -9.99
C GLU A 147 0.11 13.41 -10.82
N ASN A 148 0.17 13.63 -12.14
CA ASN A 148 -0.92 13.37 -13.09
C ASN A 148 -0.73 12.08 -13.92
N GLU A 149 0.32 11.31 -13.64
CA GLU A 149 0.59 10.01 -14.24
C GLU A 149 -0.19 8.92 -13.48
N ARG A 150 -1.34 8.54 -14.07
CA ARG A 150 -2.20 7.46 -13.58
C ARG A 150 -2.93 6.77 -14.74
N PRO A 151 -2.95 5.42 -14.81
CA PRO A 151 -2.30 4.48 -13.90
C PRO A 151 -0.78 4.38 -14.14
N ILE A 152 -0.02 4.07 -13.08
CA ILE A 152 1.43 3.87 -13.10
C ILE A 152 1.78 2.44 -12.69
N ARG A 153 2.83 1.85 -13.28
CA ARG A 153 3.32 0.52 -12.87
C ARG A 153 3.99 0.59 -11.50
N HIS A 154 3.85 -0.46 -10.69
CA HIS A 154 4.42 -0.50 -9.34
C HIS A 154 5.92 -0.20 -9.29
N PHE A 155 6.70 -0.82 -10.18
CA PHE A 155 8.15 -0.61 -10.20
C PHE A 155 8.57 0.76 -10.74
N GLU A 156 7.78 1.36 -11.64
CA GLU A 156 8.03 2.75 -12.06
C GLU A 156 7.71 3.73 -10.94
N LEU A 157 6.63 3.50 -10.19
CA LEU A 157 6.32 4.27 -8.99
C LEU A 157 7.43 4.14 -7.93
N LEU A 158 7.98 2.94 -7.76
CA LEU A 158 9.09 2.70 -6.83
C LEU A 158 10.36 3.47 -7.22
N LYS A 159 10.70 3.52 -8.52
CA LYS A 159 11.83 4.31 -9.01
C LYS A 159 11.64 5.79 -8.68
N LYS A 160 10.45 6.34 -8.92
CA LYS A 160 10.14 7.73 -8.57
C LYS A 160 10.25 7.97 -7.06
N LEU A 161 9.77 7.04 -6.23
CA LEU A 161 9.97 7.11 -4.77
C LEU A 161 11.45 7.11 -4.39
N LYS A 162 12.26 6.22 -4.97
CA LYS A 162 13.70 6.18 -4.75
C LYS A 162 14.36 7.51 -5.12
N GLU A 163 14.05 8.05 -6.30
CA GLU A 163 14.64 9.28 -6.82
C GLU A 163 14.33 10.52 -5.97
N ASN A 164 13.16 10.55 -5.33
CA ASN A 164 12.65 11.75 -4.64
C ASN A 164 12.60 11.62 -3.11
N ALA A 165 12.71 10.41 -2.56
CA ALA A 165 12.53 10.13 -1.14
C ALA A 165 13.39 8.94 -0.67
N TYR A 166 14.60 8.76 -1.22
CA TYR A 166 15.50 7.66 -0.86
C TYR A 166 15.67 7.49 0.65
N ASP A 167 16.05 8.56 1.36
CA ASP A 167 16.34 8.52 2.80
C ASP A 167 15.13 8.11 3.65
N LEU A 168 13.92 8.45 3.19
CA LEU A 168 12.66 8.13 3.86
C LEU A 168 12.15 6.72 3.54
N THR A 169 12.73 6.05 2.54
CA THR A 169 12.22 4.78 2.01
C THR A 169 13.20 3.62 2.18
N ILE A 170 14.50 3.88 2.21
CA ILE A 170 15.54 2.84 2.26
C ILE A 170 15.38 1.89 3.43
N SER A 171 15.08 2.39 4.63
CA SER A 171 14.91 1.56 5.83
C SER A 171 13.76 0.55 5.69
N TYR A 172 12.73 0.86 4.90
CA TYR A 172 11.63 -0.06 4.62
C TYR A 172 12.03 -1.13 3.60
N ILE A 173 12.85 -0.78 2.61
CA ILE A 173 13.39 -1.74 1.65
C ILE A 173 14.36 -2.71 2.35
N GLU A 174 15.17 -2.23 3.28
CA GLU A 174 16.03 -3.08 4.12
C GLU A 174 15.21 -4.05 4.98
N LYS A 175 14.12 -3.58 5.61
CA LYS A 175 13.19 -4.46 6.33
C LYS A 175 12.59 -5.54 5.42
N ILE A 176 12.26 -5.21 4.17
CA ILE A 176 11.79 -6.21 3.19
C ILE A 176 12.92 -7.20 2.87
N LYS A 177 14.16 -6.72 2.67
CA LYS A 177 15.33 -7.58 2.44
C LYS A 177 15.48 -8.62 3.53
N GLU A 178 15.40 -8.19 4.79
CA GLU A 178 15.65 -9.00 5.99
C GLU A 178 14.51 -9.98 6.29
N ASN A 179 13.26 -9.50 6.22
CA ASN A 179 12.10 -10.24 6.75
C ASN A 179 11.38 -11.09 5.71
N ILE A 180 11.51 -10.78 4.42
CA ILE A 180 10.82 -11.49 3.35
C ILE A 180 11.82 -12.43 2.66
N ASN A 181 11.82 -13.70 3.08
CA ASN A 181 12.67 -14.75 2.53
C ASN A 181 11.87 -16.05 2.32
N GLU A 182 12.46 -17.04 1.66
CA GLU A 182 11.77 -18.31 1.40
C GLU A 182 11.17 -18.94 2.66
N GLN A 183 11.90 -18.94 3.77
CA GLN A 183 11.46 -19.55 5.03
C GLN A 183 10.26 -18.81 5.62
N SER A 184 10.30 -17.48 5.65
CA SER A 184 9.19 -16.65 6.15
C SER A 184 7.91 -16.86 5.33
N ILE A 185 8.04 -16.94 4.00
CA ILE A 185 6.91 -17.12 3.10
C ILE A 185 6.34 -18.54 3.23
N ASN A 186 7.21 -19.56 3.26
CA ASN A 186 6.77 -20.94 3.45
C ASN A 186 6.05 -21.10 4.79
N THR A 187 6.59 -20.53 5.87
CA THR A 187 5.95 -20.55 7.20
C THR A 187 4.52 -20.00 7.13
N LEU A 188 4.35 -18.83 6.52
CA LEU A 188 3.03 -18.18 6.38
C LEU A 188 2.08 -19.00 5.50
N LEU A 189 2.53 -19.49 4.34
CA LEU A 189 1.70 -20.25 3.41
C LEU A 189 1.27 -21.62 3.98
N ASN A 190 2.07 -22.19 4.88
CA ASN A 190 1.76 -23.45 5.54
C ASN A 190 0.69 -23.33 6.63
N GLU A 191 0.33 -22.12 7.06
CA GLU A 191 -0.80 -21.88 7.96
C GLU A 191 -2.15 -22.07 7.25
N PHE A 192 -2.17 -22.09 5.91
CA PHE A 192 -3.38 -22.28 5.12
C PHE A 192 -3.54 -23.73 4.68
N ASP A 193 -4.73 -24.29 4.96
CA ASP A 193 -5.12 -25.61 4.51
C ASP A 193 -5.17 -25.69 2.98
N ILE A 194 -4.91 -26.90 2.46
CA ILE A 194 -4.90 -27.19 1.02
C ILE A 194 -6.23 -26.88 0.33
N ASP A 195 -7.34 -26.99 1.08
CA ASP A 195 -8.69 -26.71 0.60
C ASP A 195 -8.97 -25.21 0.45
N ILE A 196 -8.14 -24.35 1.08
CA ILE A 196 -8.20 -22.89 0.96
C ILE A 196 -7.24 -22.42 -0.14
N ILE A 197 -5.98 -22.87 -0.08
CA ILE A 197 -4.94 -22.52 -1.04
C ILE A 197 -4.21 -23.81 -1.45
N ASN A 198 -4.39 -24.21 -2.71
CA ASN A 198 -3.73 -25.42 -3.23
C ASN A 198 -2.19 -25.23 -3.37
N GLU A 199 -1.46 -26.33 -3.53
CA GLU A 199 0.02 -26.29 -3.60
C GLU A 199 0.55 -25.46 -4.78
N ASP A 200 -0.14 -25.47 -5.93
CA ASP A 200 0.26 -24.66 -7.08
C ASP A 200 0.10 -23.17 -6.80
N MET A 201 -0.98 -22.74 -6.14
CA MET A 201 -1.16 -21.36 -5.73
C MET A 201 -0.13 -20.97 -4.67
N LYS A 202 0.17 -21.83 -3.69
CA LYS A 202 1.26 -21.58 -2.73
C LYS A 202 2.60 -21.38 -3.47
N ARG A 203 2.90 -22.22 -4.46
CA ARG A 203 4.10 -22.08 -5.30
C ARG A 203 4.10 -20.77 -6.09
N LEU A 204 2.98 -20.40 -6.72
CA LEU A 204 2.86 -19.15 -7.48
C LEU A 204 3.07 -17.93 -6.57
N LEU A 205 2.41 -17.89 -5.41
CA LEU A 205 2.53 -16.81 -4.43
C LEU A 205 3.97 -16.64 -3.95
N LYS A 206 4.66 -17.75 -3.64
CA LYS A 206 6.08 -17.71 -3.27
C LYS A 206 6.94 -17.13 -4.39
N MET A 207 6.81 -17.65 -5.61
CA MET A 207 7.56 -17.15 -6.77
C MET A 207 7.30 -15.66 -7.02
N TYR A 208 6.03 -15.25 -6.94
CA TYR A 208 5.60 -13.88 -7.15
C TYR A 208 6.21 -12.92 -6.12
N ILE A 209 6.10 -13.22 -4.82
CA ILE A 209 6.62 -12.35 -3.75
C ILE A 209 8.16 -12.24 -3.84
N LEU A 210 8.86 -13.35 -4.06
CA LEU A 210 10.32 -13.36 -4.17
C LEU A 210 10.81 -12.57 -5.39
N GLU A 211 10.19 -12.75 -6.55
CA GLU A 211 10.56 -12.00 -7.75
C GLU A 211 10.30 -10.49 -7.58
N ARG A 212 9.18 -10.12 -6.93
CA ARG A 212 8.90 -8.71 -6.64
C ARG A 212 9.91 -8.13 -5.67
N ARG A 213 10.20 -8.83 -4.57
CA ARG A 213 11.23 -8.44 -3.61
C ARG A 213 12.57 -8.21 -4.32
N LYS A 214 13.02 -9.18 -5.14
CA LYS A 214 14.26 -9.07 -5.89
C LYS A 214 14.33 -7.79 -6.72
N ARG A 215 13.28 -7.48 -7.50
CA ARG A 215 13.22 -6.24 -8.30
C ARG A 215 13.21 -4.98 -7.46
N MET A 216 12.57 -5.00 -6.30
CA MET A 216 12.62 -3.87 -5.36
C MET A 216 14.04 -3.63 -4.86
N LEU A 217 14.79 -4.69 -4.52
CA LEU A 217 16.19 -4.59 -4.11
C LEU A 217 17.08 -4.10 -5.25
N GLU A 218 16.90 -4.62 -6.47
CA GLU A 218 17.61 -4.15 -7.66
C GLU A 218 17.38 -2.67 -7.92
N ILE A 219 16.12 -2.20 -7.82
CA ILE A 219 15.79 -0.78 -7.97
C ILE A 219 16.55 0.05 -6.94
N TYR A 220 16.72 -0.42 -5.70
CA TYR A 220 17.47 0.27 -4.64
C TYR A 220 18.97 -0.01 -4.65
N ASN A 221 19.51 -0.74 -5.64
CA ASN A 221 20.92 -1.15 -5.72
C ASN A 221 21.39 -1.98 -4.51
N LEU A 222 20.48 -2.77 -3.91
CA LEU A 222 20.80 -3.70 -2.83
C LEU A 222 21.03 -5.09 -3.39
N LYS A 223 22.01 -5.81 -2.83
CA LYS A 223 22.24 -7.22 -3.19
C LYS A 223 21.11 -8.10 -2.65
N ASP A 224 20.61 -8.97 -3.50
CA ASP A 224 19.77 -10.08 -3.07
C ASP A 224 20.66 -11.26 -2.66
N GLU A 225 20.42 -11.79 -1.47
CA GLU A 225 21.21 -12.86 -0.84
C GLU A 225 20.36 -14.09 -0.50
N VAL A 226 19.10 -14.10 -0.98
CA VAL A 226 18.10 -15.13 -0.69
C VAL A 226 17.93 -16.07 -1.89
#